data_AF-A0A3Q2NWI6-F1
#
_entry.id   AF-A0A3Q2NWI6-F1
#
_cell.length_a   1.000
_cell.length_b   1.000
_cell.length_c   1.000
_cell.angle_alpha   90.00
_cell.angle_beta   90.00
_cell.angle_gamma   90.00
#
_symmetry.space_group_name_H-M   'P 1'
#
loop_
_entity.id
_entity.type
_entity.pdbx_description
1 polymer ?
#
loop_
_entity_poly.entity_id
_entity_poly.type
_entity_poly.pdbx_seq_one_letter_code
_entity_poly.pdbx_strand_id
1 'polypeptide(L)'
;MGPPQADPTAISAGSAAPHWRSKKKKSEKRAQRSSGSSWTQQRGCCSLLYVCTLWCGVYSLWLEMEKTKNTDTADVLPGKMCVSAVCFITFQELKLKDKECERLSQVRNQLEQELEELTASLFEEAHKMVRDANVKQAGAEKQLREAQGKIDVLQAEVTALKTLVLTSTPSSPNRQLHPQLQAAGGRGSYKRGGGHVRTSSAGGAFQTSSGKPEPSTVSIEPVAKEEREMDSVLFAEFLSWNQHPSLDRSSAFLSRVYREDIGPCLSFTRSELSQLVHRAVENNSLTIEPVAVSALPMVKASALECGGPKASVETKCALSGLSRVCRHRIKLGDKGSYYYISPSSRARITAVCNFFTYIRYIQQGLVRQKEEQMFWEVMRLRREMTVAKLGFYLTDQG
;
A
#
# COMPACT_ATOMS: atom_id res chain seq x y z
N MET A 1 -29.47 -42.27 -54.60
CA MET A 1 -30.35 -41.34 -53.87
C MET A 1 -29.57 -40.06 -53.65
N GLY A 2 -30.15 -38.90 -53.92
CA GLY A 2 -29.53 -37.59 -53.65
C GLY A 2 -30.59 -36.59 -53.21
N PRO A 3 -30.35 -35.26 -53.31
CA PRO A 3 -29.07 -34.61 -53.66
C PRO A 3 -28.78 -33.44 -52.65
N PRO A 4 -28.20 -32.26 -52.97
CA PRO A 4 -26.97 -31.82 -52.28
C PRO A 4 -26.97 -30.35 -51.79
N GLN A 5 -25.79 -29.84 -51.42
CA GLN A 5 -25.50 -28.41 -51.24
C GLN A 5 -25.59 -27.62 -52.57
N ALA A 6 -25.86 -26.31 -52.47
CA ALA A 6 -25.53 -25.32 -53.51
C ALA A 6 -25.37 -23.90 -52.93
N ASP A 7 -24.15 -23.36 -53.04
CA ASP A 7 -23.84 -21.92 -53.17
C ASP A 7 -23.61 -21.65 -54.70
N PRO A 8 -23.15 -20.46 -55.15
CA PRO A 8 -23.81 -19.15 -55.11
C PRO A 8 -23.83 -18.50 -56.52
N THR A 9 -24.55 -17.39 -56.75
CA THR A 9 -24.09 -16.32 -57.69
C THR A 9 -24.94 -15.05 -57.63
N ALA A 10 -24.31 -13.92 -57.96
CA ALA A 10 -24.92 -12.59 -58.02
C ALA A 10 -25.33 -12.20 -59.46
N ILE A 11 -26.17 -11.17 -59.60
CA ILE A 11 -26.13 -10.21 -60.72
C ILE A 11 -26.55 -8.81 -60.21
N SER A 12 -25.91 -7.80 -60.77
CA SER A 12 -26.05 -6.36 -60.46
C SER A 12 -26.97 -5.67 -61.46
N ALA A 13 -27.67 -4.59 -61.06
CA ALA A 13 -27.64 -3.27 -61.71
C ALA A 13 -28.78 -2.35 -61.24
N GLY A 14 -28.62 -1.03 -61.44
CA GLY A 14 -29.77 -0.13 -61.71
C GLY A 14 -29.98 1.03 -60.74
N SER A 15 -29.20 2.10 -60.88
CA SER A 15 -29.44 3.39 -60.23
C SER A 15 -30.74 4.08 -60.70
N ALA A 16 -31.55 4.59 -59.76
CA ALA A 16 -32.34 5.80 -59.96
C ALA A 16 -32.74 6.44 -58.61
N ALA A 17 -32.20 7.64 -58.31
CA ALA A 17 -32.74 8.45 -57.23
C ALA A 17 -34.05 9.13 -57.68
N PRO A 18 -35.01 9.33 -56.76
CA PRO A 18 -35.43 10.72 -56.56
C PRO A 18 -35.71 11.13 -55.10
N HIS A 19 -35.15 12.29 -54.75
CA HIS A 19 -35.96 13.41 -54.25
C HIS A 19 -36.76 13.28 -52.92
N TRP A 20 -36.10 12.87 -51.82
CA TRP A 20 -36.70 12.99 -50.47
C TRP A 20 -35.88 13.77 -49.41
N ARG A 21 -34.67 14.25 -49.73
CA ARG A 21 -33.75 14.83 -48.73
C ARG A 21 -33.97 16.29 -48.33
N SER A 22 -34.97 16.98 -48.89
CA SER A 22 -35.21 18.43 -48.64
C SER A 22 -36.45 18.80 -47.83
N LYS A 23 -37.33 17.84 -47.46
CA LYS A 23 -38.50 18.14 -46.60
C LYS A 23 -38.32 17.78 -45.11
N LYS A 24 -37.54 16.75 -44.75
CA LYS A 24 -37.35 16.35 -43.34
C LYS A 24 -36.56 17.37 -42.49
N LYS A 25 -35.54 18.04 -43.07
CA LYS A 25 -34.74 19.05 -42.35
C LYS A 25 -35.47 20.38 -42.03
N LYS A 26 -36.69 20.61 -42.52
CA LYS A 26 -37.46 21.85 -42.26
C LYS A 26 -38.60 21.67 -41.24
N SER A 27 -39.06 20.44 -40.96
CA SER A 27 -39.95 20.15 -39.84
C SER A 27 -39.19 20.00 -38.52
N GLU A 28 -38.04 19.35 -38.54
CA GLU A 28 -37.24 19.03 -37.34
C GLU A 28 -36.70 20.29 -36.64
N LYS A 29 -36.29 21.31 -37.43
CA LYS A 29 -35.90 22.64 -36.91
C LYS A 29 -37.06 23.52 -36.42
N ARG A 30 -38.33 23.13 -36.63
CA ARG A 30 -39.49 23.82 -36.01
C ARG A 30 -39.96 23.11 -34.73
N ALA A 31 -39.76 21.79 -34.62
CA ALA A 31 -39.97 21.05 -33.38
C ALA A 31 -38.96 21.45 -32.27
N GLN A 32 -37.67 21.57 -32.60
CA GLN A 32 -36.61 21.92 -31.65
C GLN A 32 -36.61 23.38 -31.16
N ARG A 33 -37.55 24.22 -31.59
CA ARG A 33 -37.78 25.57 -31.02
C ARG A 33 -39.07 25.68 -30.21
N SER A 34 -39.86 24.60 -30.09
CA SER A 34 -41.12 24.56 -29.31
C SER A 34 -41.02 23.74 -28.02
N SER A 35 -39.98 22.92 -27.85
CA SER A 35 -39.78 22.10 -26.63
C SER A 35 -38.97 22.80 -25.53
N GLY A 36 -38.49 24.03 -25.77
CA GLY A 36 -37.54 24.74 -24.91
C GLY A 36 -38.12 25.56 -23.75
N SER A 37 -39.45 25.67 -23.63
CA SER A 37 -40.08 26.64 -22.69
C SER A 37 -41.14 26.04 -21.75
N SER A 38 -41.34 24.72 -21.73
CA SER A 38 -42.42 24.09 -20.95
C SER A 38 -41.95 23.35 -19.69
N TRP A 39 -40.68 22.94 -19.60
CA TRP A 39 -40.17 22.14 -18.49
C TRP A 39 -39.73 22.93 -17.24
N THR A 40 -39.73 24.26 -17.31
CA THR A 40 -39.49 25.15 -16.16
C THR A 40 -40.78 25.62 -15.48
N GLN A 41 -41.90 25.73 -16.20
CA GLN A 41 -43.18 26.16 -15.63
C GLN A 41 -43.81 25.08 -14.71
N GLN A 42 -43.65 23.79 -15.05
CA GLN A 42 -44.22 22.67 -14.28
C GLN A 42 -43.60 22.55 -12.87
N ARG A 43 -42.30 22.88 -12.72
CA ARG A 43 -41.60 22.84 -11.42
C ARG A 43 -41.95 24.02 -10.52
N GLY A 44 -42.25 25.20 -11.10
CA GLY A 44 -42.71 26.36 -10.34
C GLY A 44 -44.10 26.16 -9.72
N CYS A 45 -45.05 25.56 -10.44
CA CYS A 45 -46.38 25.28 -9.90
C CYS A 45 -46.35 24.18 -8.82
N CYS A 46 -45.51 23.15 -8.94
CA CYS A 46 -45.41 22.13 -7.90
C CYS A 46 -44.73 22.65 -6.63
N SER A 47 -43.68 23.48 -6.72
CA SER A 47 -43.06 24.08 -5.53
C SER A 47 -43.97 25.10 -4.86
N LEU A 48 -44.67 25.95 -5.62
CA LEU A 48 -45.67 26.87 -5.08
C LEU A 48 -46.87 26.14 -4.48
N LEU A 49 -47.33 25.03 -5.07
CA LEU A 49 -48.38 24.22 -4.44
C LEU A 49 -47.90 23.54 -3.16
N TYR A 50 -46.67 23.01 -3.11
CA TYR A 50 -46.14 22.38 -1.89
C TYR A 50 -45.87 23.40 -0.78
N VAL A 51 -45.34 24.58 -1.12
CA VAL A 51 -45.19 25.69 -0.17
C VAL A 51 -46.55 26.25 0.22
N CYS A 52 -47.54 26.31 -0.69
CA CYS A 52 -48.89 26.76 -0.35
C CYS A 52 -49.66 25.73 0.48
N THR A 53 -49.49 24.42 0.30
CA THR A 53 -50.10 23.41 1.19
C THR A 53 -49.41 23.34 2.54
N LEU A 54 -48.08 23.54 2.61
CA LEU A 54 -47.36 23.68 3.89
C LEU A 54 -47.72 24.99 4.59
N TRP A 55 -47.81 26.11 3.87
CA TRP A 55 -48.17 27.41 4.45
C TRP A 55 -49.66 27.47 4.80
N CYS A 56 -50.56 26.95 3.97
CA CYS A 56 -51.98 26.83 4.31
C CYS A 56 -52.20 25.82 5.44
N GLY A 57 -51.44 24.72 5.50
CA GLY A 57 -51.42 23.80 6.64
C GLY A 57 -50.95 24.48 7.93
N VAL A 58 -49.86 25.23 7.88
CA VAL A 58 -49.33 26.03 9.01
C VAL A 58 -50.29 27.17 9.38
N TYR A 59 -50.95 27.82 8.42
CA TYR A 59 -51.89 28.91 8.66
C TYR A 59 -53.25 28.39 9.18
N SER A 60 -53.68 27.20 8.77
CA SER A 60 -54.81 26.48 9.38
C SER A 60 -54.47 26.01 10.79
N LEU A 61 -53.27 25.45 11.03
CA LEU A 61 -52.80 25.15 12.39
C LEU A 61 -52.67 26.41 13.26
N TRP A 62 -52.30 27.54 12.67
CA TRP A 62 -52.23 28.84 13.36
C TRP A 62 -53.64 29.40 13.65
N LEU A 63 -54.60 29.30 12.71
CA LEU A 63 -56.01 29.65 12.94
C LEU A 63 -56.66 28.76 14.01
N GLU A 64 -56.37 27.46 14.00
CA GLU A 64 -56.86 26.52 15.01
C GLU A 64 -56.23 26.81 16.39
N MET A 65 -54.96 27.23 16.43
CA MET A 65 -54.34 27.76 17.65
C MET A 65 -54.95 29.09 18.10
N GLU A 66 -55.29 30.00 17.19
CA GLU A 66 -55.91 31.28 17.53
C GLU A 66 -57.32 31.09 18.11
N LYS A 67 -58.08 30.07 17.64
CA LYS A 67 -59.33 29.64 18.28
C LYS A 67 -59.13 29.12 19.72
N THR A 68 -58.03 28.39 19.99
CA THR A 68 -57.75 27.86 21.34
C THR A 68 -57.31 28.92 22.36
N LYS A 69 -57.10 30.18 21.98
CA LYS A 69 -56.80 31.28 22.91
C LYS A 69 -58.02 31.80 23.67
N ASN A 70 -59.25 31.46 23.26
CA ASN A 70 -60.48 32.06 23.81
C ASN A 70 -61.34 31.06 24.62
N THR A 71 -60.76 29.95 25.07
CA THR A 71 -61.38 29.01 26.01
C THR A 71 -60.54 28.90 27.27
N ASP A 72 -60.61 29.95 28.11
CA ASP A 72 -60.31 29.83 29.53
C ASP A 72 -61.32 28.88 30.16
N THR A 73 -60.96 27.60 30.30
CA THR A 73 -61.57 26.72 31.30
C THR A 73 -60.66 25.55 31.62
N ALA A 74 -60.52 25.31 32.92
CA ALA A 74 -59.63 24.33 33.54
C ALA A 74 -59.66 22.93 32.89
N ASP A 75 -58.48 22.39 32.59
CA ASP A 75 -58.00 21.15 33.20
C ASP A 75 -56.50 20.91 32.87
N VAL A 76 -55.63 21.23 33.82
CA VAL A 76 -54.17 21.08 33.66
C VAL A 76 -53.75 19.65 34.01
N LEU A 77 -53.64 18.80 32.99
CA LEU A 77 -52.90 17.54 33.08
C LEU A 77 -51.39 17.80 33.01
N PRO A 78 -50.57 17.34 33.97
CA PRO A 78 -49.13 17.55 33.95
C PRO A 78 -48.48 16.67 32.88
N GLY A 79 -47.87 17.28 31.85
CA GLY A 79 -46.98 16.59 30.90
C GLY A 79 -47.17 16.91 29.42
N LYS A 80 -48.23 17.62 29.00
CA LYS A 80 -48.42 17.99 27.58
C LYS A 80 -47.84 19.37 27.28
N MET A 81 -46.55 19.43 26.94
CA MET A 81 -45.97 20.65 26.37
C MET A 81 -46.66 20.98 25.04
N CYS A 82 -47.04 22.25 24.85
CA CYS A 82 -47.66 22.72 23.61
C CYS A 82 -46.71 22.52 22.41
N VAL A 83 -47.26 22.17 21.24
CA VAL A 83 -46.51 21.97 19.98
C VAL A 83 -45.63 23.18 19.64
N SER A 84 -46.08 24.40 19.97
CA SER A 84 -45.30 25.64 19.82
C SER A 84 -44.01 25.62 20.66
N ALA A 85 -44.07 25.16 21.91
CA ALA A 85 -42.91 25.05 22.78
C ALA A 85 -41.92 23.97 22.30
N VAL A 86 -42.43 22.83 21.83
CA VAL A 86 -41.59 21.77 21.22
C VAL A 86 -40.87 22.30 19.98
N CYS A 87 -41.59 22.98 19.08
CA CYS A 87 -41.02 23.62 17.89
C CYS A 87 -39.90 24.62 18.26
N PHE A 88 -40.15 25.51 19.23
CA PHE A 88 -39.16 26.48 19.69
C PHE A 88 -37.89 25.83 20.27
N ILE A 89 -38.04 24.75 21.06
CA ILE A 89 -36.90 23.99 21.60
C ILE A 89 -36.10 23.34 20.46
N THR A 90 -36.76 22.68 19.50
CA THR A 90 -36.06 22.08 18.35
C THR A 90 -35.36 23.11 17.47
N PHE A 91 -35.91 24.31 17.32
CA PHE A 91 -35.27 25.42 16.60
C PHE A 91 -34.02 25.96 17.31
N GLN A 92 -34.07 26.08 18.64
CA GLN A 92 -32.89 26.41 19.46
C GLN A 92 -31.79 25.34 19.31
N GLU A 93 -32.16 24.07 19.36
CA GLU A 93 -31.21 22.94 19.23
C GLU A 93 -30.57 22.88 17.83
N LEU A 94 -31.36 23.07 16.77
CA LEU A 94 -30.85 23.20 15.40
C LEU A 94 -29.86 24.35 15.27
N LYS A 95 -30.20 25.54 15.80
CA LYS A 95 -29.32 26.72 15.76
C LYS A 95 -28.01 26.53 16.54
N LEU A 96 -27.98 25.66 17.56
CA LEU A 96 -26.75 25.27 18.25
C LEU A 96 -25.93 24.27 17.41
N LYS A 97 -26.59 23.31 16.76
CA LYS A 97 -25.94 22.38 15.82
C LYS A 97 -25.37 23.07 14.60
N ASP A 98 -26.06 24.07 14.03
CA ASP A 98 -25.56 24.87 12.90
C ASP A 98 -24.25 25.60 13.25
N LYS A 99 -24.15 26.17 14.47
CA LYS A 99 -22.92 26.80 14.96
C LYS A 99 -21.77 25.81 15.11
N GLU A 100 -22.05 24.59 15.57
CA GLU A 100 -21.03 23.55 15.69
C GLU A 100 -20.61 23.00 14.33
N CYS A 101 -21.54 22.86 13.37
CA CYS A 101 -21.24 22.54 11.98
C CYS A 101 -20.34 23.61 11.33
N GLU A 102 -20.62 24.90 11.57
CA GLU A 102 -19.79 26.01 11.09
C GLU A 102 -18.37 25.95 11.70
N ARG A 103 -18.27 25.74 13.02
CA ARG A 103 -16.99 25.56 13.72
C ARG A 103 -16.19 24.37 13.18
N LEU A 104 -16.85 23.24 12.91
CA LEU A 104 -16.23 22.05 12.32
C LEU A 104 -15.82 22.27 10.86
N SER A 105 -16.59 23.02 10.08
CA SER A 105 -16.24 23.41 8.70
C SER A 105 -14.97 24.27 8.67
N GLN A 106 -14.82 25.20 9.62
CA GLN A 106 -13.61 26.02 9.77
C GLN A 106 -12.37 25.18 10.12
N VAL A 107 -12.50 24.22 11.06
CA VAL A 107 -11.41 23.30 11.40
C VAL A 107 -11.04 22.40 10.21
N ARG A 108 -12.03 21.91 9.44
CA ARG A 108 -11.76 21.14 8.20
C ARG A 108 -10.94 21.98 7.21
N ASN A 109 -11.37 23.21 6.93
CA ASN A 109 -10.68 24.09 5.97
C ASN A 109 -9.24 24.40 6.40
N GLN A 110 -8.98 24.58 7.70
CA GLN A 110 -7.63 24.78 8.24
C GLN A 110 -6.75 23.54 8.02
N LEU A 111 -7.26 22.35 8.33
CA LEU A 111 -6.54 21.09 8.09
C LEU A 111 -6.33 20.80 6.60
N GLU A 112 -7.29 21.15 5.74
CA GLU A 112 -7.16 21.07 4.29
C GLU A 112 -6.01 21.98 3.79
N GLN A 113 -5.92 23.22 4.28
CA GLN A 113 -4.82 24.12 3.96
C GLN A 113 -3.45 23.61 4.47
N GLU A 114 -3.37 23.17 5.73
CA GLU A 114 -2.12 22.60 6.30
C GLU A 114 -1.64 21.37 5.51
N LEU A 115 -2.57 20.53 5.03
CA LEU A 115 -2.26 19.39 4.17
C LEU A 115 -1.79 19.81 2.77
N GLU A 116 -2.38 20.84 2.17
CA GLU A 116 -1.93 21.39 0.89
C GLU A 116 -0.51 21.98 0.99
N GLU A 117 -0.23 22.76 2.03
CA GLU A 117 1.09 23.35 2.29
C GLU A 117 2.17 22.28 2.55
N LEU A 118 1.86 21.28 3.39
CA LEU A 118 2.77 20.14 3.63
C LEU A 118 3.01 19.33 2.35
N THR A 119 1.96 19.10 1.55
CA THR A 119 2.07 18.36 0.29
C THR A 119 2.96 19.09 -0.72
N ALA A 120 2.81 20.42 -0.85
CA ALA A 120 3.68 21.24 -1.68
C ALA A 120 5.15 21.16 -1.24
N SER A 121 5.41 21.31 0.07
CA SER A 121 6.76 21.22 0.63
C SER A 121 7.43 19.85 0.38
N LEU A 122 6.67 18.75 0.52
CA LEU A 122 7.16 17.40 0.22
C LEU A 122 7.52 17.22 -1.26
N PHE A 123 6.73 17.76 -2.19
CA PHE A 123 7.06 17.73 -3.62
C PHE A 123 8.30 18.56 -3.95
N GLU A 124 8.47 19.75 -3.35
CA GLU A 124 9.66 20.58 -3.56
C GLU A 124 10.95 19.90 -3.08
N GLU A 125 10.93 19.29 -1.88
CA GLU A 125 12.08 18.58 -1.34
C GLU A 125 12.38 17.30 -2.14
N ALA A 126 11.37 16.55 -2.57
CA ALA A 126 11.56 15.41 -3.48
C ALA A 126 12.19 15.83 -4.81
N HIS A 127 11.72 16.93 -5.43
CA HIS A 127 12.32 17.47 -6.64
C HIS A 127 13.75 18.00 -6.43
N LYS A 128 14.06 18.54 -5.25
CA LYS A 128 15.42 18.93 -4.85
C LYS A 128 16.34 17.71 -4.74
N MET A 129 15.93 16.66 -4.02
CA MET A 129 16.71 15.41 -3.91
C MET A 129 17.00 14.78 -5.28
N VAL A 130 16.02 14.75 -6.20
CA VAL A 130 16.21 14.23 -7.56
C VAL A 130 17.18 15.10 -8.37
N ARG A 131 17.10 16.42 -8.28
CA ARG A 131 18.06 17.33 -8.94
C ARG A 131 19.48 17.12 -8.41
N ASP A 132 19.66 17.02 -7.09
CA ASP A 132 20.96 16.80 -6.46
C ASP A 132 21.57 15.44 -6.86
N ALA A 133 20.75 14.39 -6.98
CA ALA A 133 21.17 13.10 -7.50
C ALA A 133 21.62 13.19 -8.97
N ASN A 134 20.84 13.83 -9.84
CA ASN A 134 21.17 14.01 -11.25
C ASN A 134 22.45 14.84 -11.45
N VAL A 135 22.68 15.89 -10.65
CA VAL A 135 23.92 16.69 -10.69
C VAL A 135 25.13 15.84 -10.27
N LYS A 136 25.00 15.03 -9.21
CA LYS A 136 26.06 14.10 -8.78
C LYS A 136 26.36 13.04 -9.85
N GLN A 137 25.33 12.47 -10.48
CA GLN A 137 25.47 11.52 -11.57
C GLN A 137 26.21 12.15 -12.77
N ALA A 138 25.78 13.33 -13.23
CA ALA A 138 26.44 14.02 -14.34
C ALA A 138 27.91 14.37 -14.04
N GLY A 139 28.23 14.70 -12.77
CA GLY A 139 29.59 14.89 -12.30
C GLY A 139 30.44 13.61 -12.39
N ALA A 140 29.91 12.48 -11.92
CA ALA A 140 30.57 11.18 -11.99
C ALA A 140 30.76 10.69 -13.44
N GLU A 141 29.74 10.83 -14.30
CA GLU A 141 29.81 10.49 -15.72
C GLU A 141 30.87 11.32 -16.47
N LYS A 142 31.02 12.61 -16.13
CA LYS A 142 32.08 13.46 -16.68
C LYS A 142 33.47 12.94 -16.27
N GLN A 143 33.67 12.65 -14.99
CA GLN A 143 34.94 12.10 -14.47
C GLN A 143 35.28 10.75 -15.10
N LEU A 144 34.28 9.87 -15.28
CA LEU A 144 34.44 8.59 -15.97
C LEU A 144 34.91 8.80 -17.42
N ARG A 145 34.30 9.74 -18.15
CA ARG A 145 34.68 10.07 -19.54
C ARG A 145 36.11 10.63 -19.63
N GLU A 146 36.51 11.48 -18.68
CA GLU A 146 37.87 12.01 -18.58
C GLU A 146 38.90 10.91 -18.25
N ALA A 147 38.54 9.94 -17.39
CA ALA A 147 39.38 8.78 -17.08
C ALA A 147 39.50 7.82 -18.28
N GLN A 148 38.39 7.56 -18.98
CA GLN A 148 38.36 6.74 -20.21
C GLN A 148 39.32 7.30 -21.27
N GLY A 149 39.24 8.62 -21.54
CA GLY A 149 40.15 9.26 -22.51
C GLY A 149 41.62 9.19 -22.12
N LYS A 150 41.97 9.16 -20.82
CA LYS A 150 43.35 8.90 -20.36
C LYS A 150 43.77 7.46 -20.62
N ILE A 151 42.87 6.49 -20.42
CA ILE A 151 43.14 5.07 -20.73
C ILE A 151 43.40 4.92 -22.23
N ASP A 152 42.57 5.52 -23.09
CA ASP A 152 42.71 5.44 -24.55
C ASP A 152 44.08 5.99 -25.02
N VAL A 153 44.53 7.13 -24.47
CA VAL A 153 45.85 7.72 -24.76
C VAL A 153 46.98 6.80 -24.29
N LEU A 154 46.94 6.33 -23.03
CA LEU A 154 47.96 5.42 -22.49
C LEU A 154 48.01 4.09 -23.26
N GLN A 155 46.88 3.58 -23.72
CA GLN A 155 46.79 2.35 -24.51
C GLN A 155 47.36 2.54 -25.92
N ALA A 156 47.20 3.73 -26.52
CA ALA A 156 47.88 4.10 -27.76
C ALA A 156 49.40 4.22 -27.57
N GLU A 157 49.86 4.87 -26.50
CA GLU A 157 51.30 4.96 -26.15
C GLU A 157 51.94 3.58 -25.94
N VAL A 158 51.31 2.71 -25.15
CA VAL A 158 51.77 1.32 -24.94
C VAL A 158 51.83 0.54 -26.26
N THR A 159 50.86 0.76 -27.16
CA THR A 159 50.85 0.11 -28.48
C THR A 159 51.98 0.62 -29.39
N ALA A 160 52.26 1.92 -29.37
CA ALA A 160 53.39 2.52 -30.09
C ALA A 160 54.74 2.02 -29.53
N LEU A 161 54.91 2.02 -28.20
CA LEU A 161 56.11 1.51 -27.53
C LEU A 161 56.34 0.02 -27.82
N LYS A 162 55.28 -0.80 -27.76
CA LYS A 162 55.36 -2.23 -28.11
C LYS A 162 55.78 -2.43 -29.57
N THR A 163 55.29 -1.60 -30.47
CA THR A 163 55.69 -1.62 -31.89
C THR A 163 57.16 -1.25 -32.04
N LEU A 164 57.63 -0.18 -31.39
CA LEU A 164 59.04 0.22 -31.40
C LEU A 164 59.96 -0.90 -30.89
N VAL A 165 59.65 -1.51 -29.75
CA VAL A 165 60.44 -2.63 -29.18
C VAL A 165 60.52 -3.81 -30.16
N LEU A 166 59.40 -4.18 -30.80
CA LEU A 166 59.36 -5.25 -31.81
C LEU A 166 60.17 -4.89 -33.07
N THR A 167 60.18 -3.63 -33.50
CA THR A 167 60.98 -3.18 -34.65
C THR A 167 62.48 -3.03 -34.32
N SER A 168 62.83 -2.72 -33.07
CA SER A 168 64.22 -2.59 -32.61
C SER A 168 64.89 -3.94 -32.34
N THR A 169 64.14 -5.05 -32.32
CA THR A 169 64.67 -6.41 -32.14
C THR A 169 64.17 -7.37 -33.22
N PRO A 170 64.75 -7.34 -34.44
CA PRO A 170 64.39 -8.29 -35.47
C PRO A 170 64.93 -9.70 -35.14
N SER A 171 64.00 -10.64 -34.96
CA SER A 171 64.18 -12.11 -34.93
C SER A 171 64.52 -12.78 -33.59
N SER A 172 63.77 -13.86 -33.32
CA SER A 172 64.12 -15.08 -32.54
C SER A 172 64.92 -14.95 -31.23
N PRO A 173 64.39 -15.44 -30.08
CA PRO A 173 65.17 -15.55 -28.85
C PRO A 173 66.42 -16.42 -29.06
N ASN A 174 67.59 -15.86 -28.77
CA ASN A 174 68.88 -16.50 -28.97
C ASN A 174 69.02 -17.76 -28.08
N ARG A 175 68.84 -18.95 -28.67
CA ARG A 175 68.96 -20.25 -27.98
C ARG A 175 70.40 -20.61 -27.57
N GLN A 176 71.41 -19.85 -27.95
CA GLN A 176 72.83 -20.23 -27.80
C GLN A 176 73.53 -19.65 -26.56
N LEU A 177 72.84 -18.88 -25.72
CA LEU A 177 73.39 -18.32 -24.48
C LEU A 177 72.91 -19.00 -23.18
N HIS A 178 72.11 -20.06 -23.26
CA HIS A 178 71.75 -20.90 -22.12
C HIS A 178 72.24 -22.35 -22.30
N PRO A 179 73.39 -22.73 -21.70
CA PRO A 179 73.97 -24.08 -21.80
C PRO A 179 73.13 -25.22 -21.18
N GLN A 180 72.00 -24.93 -20.53
CA GLN A 180 71.27 -25.87 -19.67
C GLN A 180 70.12 -26.64 -20.35
N LEU A 181 69.88 -26.47 -21.66
CA LEU A 181 68.72 -27.06 -22.35
C LEU A 181 69.06 -28.06 -23.48
N GLN A 182 70.26 -28.67 -23.48
CA GLN A 182 70.61 -29.74 -24.41
C GLN A 182 71.44 -30.86 -23.75
N ALA A 183 70.81 -31.96 -23.35
CA ALA A 183 71.23 -33.35 -23.62
C ALA A 183 70.37 -34.38 -22.85
N ALA A 184 70.15 -35.54 -23.49
CA ALA A 184 69.65 -36.81 -22.94
C ALA A 184 68.27 -36.81 -22.20
N GLY A 185 67.42 -37.82 -22.31
CA GLY A 185 67.59 -39.15 -22.89
C GLY A 185 67.71 -40.24 -21.82
N GLY A 186 66.58 -40.85 -21.44
CA GLY A 186 66.58 -42.14 -20.73
C GLY A 186 65.85 -42.20 -19.38
N ARG A 187 64.75 -42.96 -19.37
CA ARG A 187 64.36 -43.94 -18.33
C ARG A 187 64.26 -43.50 -16.85
N GLY A 188 63.03 -43.19 -16.42
CA GLY A 188 62.22 -44.14 -15.65
C GLY A 188 62.41 -44.30 -14.12
N SER A 189 61.28 -44.14 -13.39
CA SER A 189 61.06 -44.50 -11.97
C SER A 189 61.78 -43.57 -10.96
N TYR A 190 61.30 -43.27 -9.74
CA TYR A 190 60.38 -43.97 -8.81
C TYR A 190 59.60 -42.97 -7.91
N LYS A 191 58.55 -43.48 -7.22
CA LYS A 191 57.66 -42.90 -6.16
C LYS A 191 58.33 -41.87 -5.21
N ARG A 192 57.67 -40.89 -4.54
CA ARG A 192 56.30 -40.68 -3.97
C ARG A 192 55.87 -39.18 -4.11
N GLY A 193 54.67 -38.70 -3.72
CA GLY A 193 53.44 -39.36 -3.23
C GLY A 193 52.64 -38.55 -2.18
N GLY A 194 51.53 -37.92 -2.60
CA GLY A 194 50.55 -37.08 -1.88
C GLY A 194 49.82 -36.24 -2.95
N GLY A 195 48.49 -36.21 -3.10
CA GLY A 195 47.40 -36.04 -2.13
C GLY A 195 46.87 -34.61 -2.31
N HIS A 196 45.60 -34.29 -2.62
CA HIS A 196 44.35 -35.06 -2.53
C HIS A 196 43.37 -34.75 -3.69
N VAL A 197 42.37 -35.61 -3.84
CA VAL A 197 41.31 -35.59 -4.88
C VAL A 197 40.33 -34.41 -4.76
N ARG A 198 39.92 -33.83 -5.90
CA ARG A 198 38.51 -33.45 -6.18
C ARG A 198 38.10 -33.90 -7.59
N THR A 199 36.83 -34.20 -7.76
CA THR A 199 36.29 -35.14 -8.76
C THR A 199 35.86 -34.51 -10.08
N SER A 200 36.08 -35.26 -11.17
CA SER A 200 35.54 -35.02 -12.51
C SER A 200 34.09 -35.51 -12.63
N SER A 201 33.30 -34.92 -13.55
CA SER A 201 32.40 -35.66 -14.45
C SER A 201 31.98 -34.83 -15.68
N ALA A 202 31.82 -35.53 -16.80
CA ALA A 202 31.35 -35.10 -18.13
C ALA A 202 30.02 -34.32 -18.14
N GLY A 203 29.59 -33.65 -19.23
CA GLY A 203 30.14 -33.55 -20.60
C GLY A 203 29.05 -33.79 -21.67
N GLY A 204 29.05 -32.96 -22.73
CA GLY A 204 28.04 -32.94 -23.81
C GLY A 204 27.31 -31.59 -23.89
N ALA A 205 27.04 -30.99 -25.05
CA ALA A 205 27.37 -31.37 -26.44
C ALA A 205 27.62 -30.10 -27.31
N PHE A 206 28.20 -30.28 -28.50
CA PHE A 206 28.52 -29.20 -29.44
C PHE A 206 27.27 -28.53 -30.03
N GLN A 207 27.28 -27.19 -30.14
CA GLN A 207 26.86 -26.48 -31.36
C GLN A 207 27.78 -25.26 -31.60
N THR A 208 28.03 -24.95 -32.87
CA THR A 208 28.98 -23.91 -33.31
C THR A 208 28.28 -22.80 -34.09
N SER A 209 28.47 -21.54 -33.68
CA SER A 209 28.31 -20.38 -34.56
C SER A 209 29.24 -19.24 -34.12
N SER A 210 29.63 -18.39 -35.07
CA SER A 210 30.83 -17.53 -35.02
C SER A 210 30.56 -16.05 -34.68
N GLY A 211 31.49 -15.38 -34.00
CA GLY A 211 31.89 -14.01 -34.42
C GLY A 211 32.02 -12.83 -33.43
N LYS A 212 33.03 -12.83 -32.54
CA LYS A 212 33.82 -11.64 -32.10
C LYS A 212 33.09 -10.51 -31.27
N PRO A 213 33.77 -9.46 -30.72
CA PRO A 213 34.02 -9.40 -29.26
C PRO A 213 33.66 -8.10 -28.49
N GLU A 214 33.58 -8.21 -27.14
CA GLU A 214 33.72 -7.13 -26.10
C GLU A 214 32.68 -5.97 -26.10
N PRO A 215 32.51 -5.18 -25.00
CA PRO A 215 33.35 -5.11 -23.79
C PRO A 215 32.69 -5.36 -22.42
N SER A 216 33.53 -5.79 -21.47
CA SER A 216 33.44 -5.65 -20.01
C SER A 216 32.16 -5.02 -19.42
N THR A 217 31.24 -5.85 -18.91
CA THR A 217 30.10 -5.39 -18.11
C THR A 217 30.53 -5.05 -16.68
N VAL A 218 30.25 -3.82 -16.24
CA VAL A 218 30.41 -3.41 -14.84
C VAL A 218 29.61 -4.35 -13.94
N SER A 219 30.24 -4.84 -12.87
CA SER A 219 29.55 -5.64 -11.84
C SER A 219 28.60 -4.77 -11.03
N ILE A 220 27.41 -4.54 -11.58
CA ILE A 220 26.22 -4.21 -10.81
C ILE A 220 25.94 -5.44 -9.95
N GLU A 221 26.09 -5.32 -8.62
CA GLU A 221 25.55 -6.35 -7.73
C GLU A 221 24.06 -6.50 -8.08
N PRO A 222 23.58 -7.73 -8.37
CA PRO A 222 22.18 -7.90 -8.72
C PRO A 222 21.36 -7.50 -7.50
N VAL A 223 20.71 -6.31 -7.59
CA VAL A 223 19.54 -6.00 -6.77
C VAL A 223 18.63 -7.19 -6.96
N ALA A 224 18.52 -8.01 -5.92
CA ALA A 224 17.76 -9.26 -5.97
C ALA A 224 16.32 -8.85 -6.28
N LYS A 225 15.92 -9.02 -7.54
CA LYS A 225 14.53 -8.86 -7.93
C LYS A 225 13.78 -9.88 -7.12
N GLU A 226 12.91 -9.40 -6.25
CA GLU A 226 12.05 -10.29 -5.48
C GLU A 226 11.05 -10.91 -6.45
N GLU A 227 11.43 -12.04 -7.04
CA GLU A 227 10.56 -12.86 -7.85
C GLU A 227 9.49 -13.44 -6.92
N ARG A 228 8.22 -13.19 -7.27
CA ARG A 228 7.06 -13.58 -6.48
C ARG A 228 6.15 -14.44 -7.34
N GLU A 229 6.09 -15.72 -7.00
CA GLU A 229 5.21 -16.69 -7.63
C GLU A 229 3.94 -16.88 -6.78
N MET A 230 2.80 -17.04 -7.45
CA MET A 230 1.51 -17.20 -6.78
C MET A 230 1.27 -18.68 -6.46
N ASP A 231 1.26 -19.04 -5.17
CA ASP A 231 0.87 -20.37 -4.73
C ASP A 231 -0.60 -20.65 -5.13
N SER A 232 -0.81 -21.66 -5.96
CA SER A 232 -2.11 -21.99 -6.54
C SER A 232 -3.12 -22.52 -5.50
N VAL A 233 -2.65 -23.15 -4.42
CA VAL A 233 -3.51 -23.68 -3.34
C VAL A 233 -4.00 -22.53 -2.48
N LEU A 234 -3.11 -21.62 -2.06
CA LEU A 234 -3.47 -20.43 -1.30
C LEU A 234 -4.36 -19.48 -2.12
N PHE A 235 -4.10 -19.34 -3.42
CA PHE A 235 -4.94 -18.50 -4.29
C PHE A 235 -6.33 -19.11 -4.50
N ALA A 236 -6.46 -20.41 -4.74
CA ALA A 236 -7.76 -21.08 -4.83
C ALA A 236 -8.55 -21.02 -3.51
N GLU A 237 -7.88 -21.19 -2.37
CA GLU A 237 -8.47 -21.06 -1.03
C GLU A 237 -8.97 -19.63 -0.76
N PHE A 238 -8.17 -18.62 -1.14
CA PHE A 238 -8.57 -17.21 -1.09
C PHE A 238 -9.76 -16.92 -2.00
N LEU A 239 -9.74 -17.35 -3.27
CA LEU A 239 -10.84 -17.14 -4.22
C LEU A 239 -12.15 -17.77 -3.73
N SER A 240 -12.09 -18.98 -3.15
CA SER A 240 -13.26 -19.65 -2.58
C SER A 240 -13.83 -18.87 -1.39
N TRP A 241 -12.98 -18.36 -0.50
CA TRP A 241 -13.41 -17.48 0.61
C TRP A 241 -13.96 -16.14 0.10
N ASN A 242 -13.35 -15.55 -0.93
CA ASN A 242 -13.70 -14.23 -1.46
C ASN A 242 -15.08 -14.19 -2.18
N GLN A 243 -15.65 -15.36 -2.53
CA GLN A 243 -17.03 -15.44 -3.02
C GLN A 243 -18.06 -15.10 -1.93
N HIS A 244 -17.76 -15.49 -0.68
CA HIS A 244 -18.62 -15.24 0.49
C HIS A 244 -17.75 -14.80 1.68
N PRO A 245 -17.16 -13.59 1.64
CA PRO A 245 -16.19 -13.16 2.65
C PRO A 245 -16.81 -13.17 4.05
N SER A 246 -16.09 -13.76 5.00
CA SER A 246 -16.53 -13.84 6.39
C SER A 246 -15.35 -13.83 7.34
N LEU A 247 -15.60 -13.45 8.60
CA LEU A 247 -14.65 -13.55 9.71
C LEU A 247 -14.72 -14.90 10.44
N ASP A 248 -15.44 -15.88 9.89
CA ASP A 248 -15.59 -17.19 10.53
C ASP A 248 -14.27 -17.97 10.48
N ARG A 249 -13.80 -18.34 11.68
CA ARG A 249 -12.61 -19.16 11.93
C ARG A 249 -12.74 -20.58 11.39
N SER A 250 -13.95 -21.07 11.12
CA SER A 250 -14.17 -22.39 10.51
C SER A 250 -13.78 -22.45 9.02
N SER A 251 -13.79 -21.30 8.33
CA SER A 251 -13.41 -21.23 6.91
C SER A 251 -11.96 -21.67 6.69
N ALA A 252 -11.68 -22.41 5.61
CA ALA A 252 -10.34 -22.95 5.32
C ALA A 252 -9.26 -21.86 5.32
N PHE A 253 -9.54 -20.76 4.62
CA PHE A 253 -8.68 -19.57 4.54
C PHE A 253 -8.33 -19.01 5.93
N LEU A 254 -9.32 -18.63 6.76
CA LEU A 254 -9.00 -18.05 8.06
C LEU A 254 -8.42 -19.09 9.03
N SER A 255 -8.93 -20.32 9.04
CA SER A 255 -8.39 -21.42 9.86
C SER A 255 -6.88 -21.60 9.64
N ARG A 256 -6.43 -21.56 8.38
CA ARG A 256 -5.02 -21.56 8.00
C ARG A 256 -4.28 -20.36 8.59
N VAL A 257 -4.72 -19.13 8.32
CA VAL A 257 -4.04 -17.90 8.78
C VAL A 257 -4.01 -17.82 10.31
N TYR A 258 -5.03 -18.33 11.00
CA TYR A 258 -5.05 -18.42 12.46
C TYR A 258 -4.01 -19.40 13.00
N ARG A 259 -3.87 -20.58 12.38
CA ARG A 259 -2.89 -21.60 12.79
C ARG A 259 -1.46 -21.17 12.50
N GLU A 260 -1.21 -20.60 11.33
CA GLU A 260 0.13 -20.33 10.83
C GLU A 260 0.66 -18.95 11.26
N ASP A 261 -0.21 -17.93 11.40
CA ASP A 261 0.19 -16.54 11.58
C ASP A 261 -0.39 -15.89 12.85
N ILE A 262 -1.72 -15.76 12.96
CA ILE A 262 -2.35 -14.96 14.03
C ILE A 262 -2.13 -15.56 15.42
N GLY A 263 -2.29 -16.88 15.57
CA GLY A 263 -2.05 -17.59 16.83
C GLY A 263 -0.62 -17.41 17.33
N PRO A 264 0.40 -17.75 16.52
CA PRO A 264 1.79 -17.44 16.83
C PRO A 264 2.05 -15.94 17.08
N CYS A 265 1.46 -15.03 16.30
CA CYS A 265 1.62 -13.57 16.50
C CYS A 265 1.10 -13.08 17.85
N LEU A 266 -0.02 -13.61 18.36
CA LEU A 266 -0.64 -13.11 19.60
C LEU A 266 -0.40 -14.00 20.82
N SER A 267 0.34 -15.11 20.70
CA SER A 267 0.82 -15.92 21.82
C SER A 267 1.90 -15.18 22.63
N PHE A 268 1.57 -14.74 23.85
CA PHE A 268 2.49 -14.03 24.74
C PHE A 268 2.63 -14.77 26.09
N THR A 269 3.73 -14.50 26.81
CA THR A 269 4.05 -15.09 28.12
C THR A 269 2.89 -15.03 29.11
N ARG A 270 2.13 -13.92 29.12
CA ARG A 270 0.89 -13.81 29.89
C ARG A 270 -0.30 -14.29 29.06
N SER A 271 -0.61 -15.58 29.17
CA SER A 271 -1.67 -16.27 28.41
C SER A 271 -3.06 -15.64 28.56
N GLU A 272 -3.48 -15.25 29.75
CA GLU A 272 -4.79 -14.61 29.98
C GLU A 272 -4.92 -13.28 29.23
N LEU A 273 -3.91 -12.41 29.35
CA LEU A 273 -3.88 -11.13 28.64
C LEU A 273 -3.75 -11.33 27.12
N SER A 274 -3.01 -12.35 26.67
CA SER A 274 -2.97 -12.77 25.26
C SER A 274 -4.36 -13.14 24.73
N GLN A 275 -5.15 -13.92 25.48
CA GLN A 275 -6.54 -14.25 25.09
C GLN A 275 -7.45 -13.02 25.05
N LEU A 276 -7.27 -12.05 25.97
CA LEU A 276 -8.00 -10.78 25.92
C LEU A 276 -7.61 -9.93 24.71
N VAL A 277 -6.32 -9.90 24.34
CA VAL A 277 -5.83 -9.24 23.12
C VAL A 277 -6.44 -9.90 21.87
N HIS A 278 -6.43 -11.23 21.77
CA HIS A 278 -7.09 -11.96 20.67
C HIS A 278 -8.54 -11.49 20.48
N ARG A 279 -9.37 -11.56 21.53
CA ARG A 279 -10.78 -11.16 21.46
C ARG A 279 -10.96 -9.68 21.13
N ALA A 280 -10.11 -8.80 21.65
CA ALA A 280 -10.19 -7.37 21.37
C ALA A 280 -9.80 -7.03 19.93
N VAL A 281 -8.86 -7.75 19.33
CA VAL A 281 -8.49 -7.61 17.91
C VAL A 281 -9.60 -8.15 17.01
N GLU A 282 -10.14 -9.34 17.30
CA GLU A 282 -11.25 -9.96 16.55
C GLU A 282 -12.52 -9.08 16.61
N ASN A 283 -12.84 -8.50 17.77
CA ASN A 283 -13.98 -7.60 17.98
C ASN A 283 -13.73 -6.12 17.61
N ASN A 284 -12.55 -5.78 17.08
CA ASN A 284 -12.18 -4.40 16.72
C ASN A 284 -12.28 -3.37 17.86
N SER A 285 -11.97 -3.79 19.09
CA SER A 285 -12.07 -2.98 20.32
C SER A 285 -10.71 -2.76 21.03
N LEU A 286 -9.61 -3.14 20.39
CA LEU A 286 -8.25 -2.82 20.83
C LEU A 286 -7.83 -1.45 20.30
N THR A 287 -7.34 -0.56 21.17
CA THR A 287 -6.62 0.67 20.76
C THR A 287 -5.15 0.61 21.18
N ILE A 288 -4.29 1.26 20.40
CA ILE A 288 -2.86 1.43 20.69
C ILE A 288 -2.58 2.93 20.77
N GLU A 289 -2.05 3.39 21.89
CA GLU A 289 -1.75 4.80 22.14
C GLU A 289 -0.24 4.99 22.37
N PRO A 290 0.38 6.05 21.82
CA PRO A 290 1.71 6.46 22.23
C PRO A 290 1.69 6.99 23.66
N VAL A 291 2.79 6.80 24.39
CA VAL A 291 2.99 7.31 25.75
C VAL A 291 3.88 8.54 25.66
N ALA A 292 3.36 9.69 26.12
CA ALA A 292 4.17 10.90 26.23
C ALA A 292 5.39 10.66 27.14
N VAL A 293 6.56 11.19 26.75
CA VAL A 293 7.84 10.92 27.44
C VAL A 293 7.81 11.40 28.90
N SER A 294 7.03 12.43 29.20
CA SER A 294 6.76 12.96 30.56
C SER A 294 5.80 12.11 31.41
N ALA A 295 5.08 11.15 30.80
CA ALA A 295 4.06 10.33 31.44
C ALA A 295 4.52 8.88 31.71
N LEU A 296 5.81 8.57 31.50
CA LEU A 296 6.39 7.29 31.93
C LEU A 296 6.43 7.26 33.46
N PRO A 297 5.78 6.28 34.12
CA PRO A 297 5.70 6.26 35.57
C PRO A 297 7.08 6.01 36.17
N MET A 298 7.51 6.87 37.12
CA MET A 298 8.61 6.58 38.03
C MET A 298 8.21 5.41 38.95
N VAL A 299 8.28 4.19 38.42
CA VAL A 299 8.29 2.99 39.26
C VAL A 299 9.57 3.05 40.08
N LYS A 300 9.43 3.12 41.41
CA LYS A 300 10.53 2.98 42.35
C LYS A 300 11.10 1.55 42.28
N ALA A 301 11.82 1.24 41.21
CA ALA A 301 12.82 0.18 41.25
C ALA A 301 13.85 0.57 42.31
N SER A 302 14.22 -0.39 43.15
CA SER A 302 15.13 -0.19 44.28
C SER A 302 16.46 0.39 43.80
N ALA A 303 16.66 1.70 44.03
CA ALA A 303 17.91 2.38 43.76
C ALA A 303 18.93 2.00 44.83
N LEU A 304 19.62 0.87 44.61
CA LEU A 304 20.95 0.66 45.17
C LEU A 304 21.94 0.80 44.01
N GLU A 305 22.66 1.92 44.04
CA GLU A 305 23.81 2.27 43.19
C GLU A 305 23.65 2.28 41.66
N CYS A 306 23.51 3.49 41.11
CA CYS A 306 24.35 4.03 40.02
C CYS A 306 23.91 5.46 39.70
N GLY A 307 24.78 6.46 39.95
CA GLY A 307 24.49 7.86 39.63
C GLY A 307 24.76 8.20 38.17
N GLY A 308 23.84 8.92 37.51
CA GLY A 308 24.03 9.44 36.16
C GLY A 308 22.79 10.17 35.62
N PRO A 309 22.94 11.30 34.90
CA PRO A 309 21.79 12.03 34.35
C PRO A 309 21.23 11.36 33.08
N LYS A 310 19.89 11.26 32.99
CA LYS A 310 19.09 10.64 31.90
C LYS A 310 19.03 9.11 31.89
N ALA A 311 18.66 8.48 33.01
CA ALA A 311 18.14 7.11 32.99
C ALA A 311 16.79 7.07 32.23
N SER A 312 16.74 6.41 31.07
CA SER A 312 15.48 6.13 30.37
C SER A 312 14.64 5.16 31.19
N VAL A 313 13.40 5.50 31.52
CA VAL A 313 12.51 4.66 32.34
C VAL A 313 12.19 3.36 31.60
N GLU A 314 12.85 2.28 31.98
CA GLU A 314 12.49 0.94 31.54
C GLU A 314 11.14 0.54 32.14
N THR A 315 10.24 0.07 31.29
CA THR A 315 8.88 -0.33 31.66
C THR A 315 8.70 -1.81 31.37
N LYS A 316 8.17 -2.56 32.35
CA LYS A 316 7.95 -3.99 32.19
C LYS A 316 6.79 -4.21 31.23
N CYS A 317 7.06 -4.83 30.07
CA CYS A 317 6.02 -5.11 29.08
C CYS A 317 4.95 -6.03 29.68
N ALA A 318 3.69 -5.62 29.58
CA ALA A 318 2.57 -6.32 30.17
C ALA A 318 2.29 -7.70 29.51
N LEU A 319 2.75 -7.92 28.29
CA LEU A 319 2.50 -9.15 27.52
C LEU A 319 3.65 -10.16 27.64
N SER A 320 4.89 -9.73 27.36
CA SER A 320 6.06 -10.60 27.41
C SER A 320 6.67 -10.73 28.82
N GLY A 321 6.42 -9.77 29.71
CA GLY A 321 7.05 -9.68 31.03
C GLY A 321 8.48 -9.12 31.02
N LEU A 322 9.04 -8.78 29.86
CA LEU A 322 10.41 -8.28 29.72
C LEU A 322 10.50 -6.76 29.98
N SER A 323 11.55 -6.31 30.66
CA SER A 323 11.89 -4.89 30.82
C SER A 323 12.47 -4.33 29.51
N ARG A 324 11.80 -3.32 28.96
CA ARG A 324 12.20 -2.58 27.74
C ARG A 324 11.61 -1.16 27.81
N VAL A 325 12.05 -0.25 26.95
CA VAL A 325 11.40 1.08 26.83
C VAL A 325 10.07 0.93 26.07
N CYS A 326 8.96 0.80 26.81
CA CYS A 326 7.61 0.70 26.23
C CYS A 326 7.04 2.10 25.95
N ARG A 327 7.29 2.64 24.75
CA ARG A 327 6.74 3.93 24.28
C ARG A 327 5.24 3.89 23.93
N HIS A 328 4.58 2.74 24.07
CA HIS A 328 3.18 2.54 23.70
C HIS A 328 2.41 1.76 24.78
N ARG A 329 1.11 2.03 24.88
CA ARG A 329 0.16 1.32 25.73
C ARG A 329 -1.05 0.86 24.92
N ILE A 330 -1.70 -0.22 25.35
CA ILE A 330 -2.95 -0.72 24.75
C ILE A 330 -4.10 -0.65 25.73
N LYS A 331 -5.30 -0.42 25.20
CA LYS A 331 -6.58 -0.50 25.90
C LYS A 331 -7.42 -1.62 25.24
N LEU A 332 -8.10 -2.43 26.05
CA LEU A 332 -8.86 -3.59 25.59
C LEU A 332 -10.35 -3.38 25.89
N GLY A 333 -11.09 -2.86 24.90
CA GLY A 333 -12.45 -2.38 25.07
C GLY A 333 -12.55 -1.25 26.10
N ASP A 334 -13.74 -1.08 26.68
CA ASP A 334 -14.03 0.09 27.53
C ASP A 334 -13.61 -0.04 29.00
N LYS A 335 -12.97 -1.14 29.39
CA LYS A 335 -12.63 -1.47 30.79
C LYS A 335 -11.53 -0.60 31.44
N GLY A 336 -11.26 0.60 30.91
CA GLY A 336 -10.41 1.66 31.48
C GLY A 336 -8.93 1.35 31.71
N SER A 337 -8.52 0.09 31.59
CA SER A 337 -7.21 -0.41 31.99
C SER A 337 -6.21 -0.34 30.84
N TYR A 338 -5.08 0.31 31.09
CA TYR A 338 -3.98 0.46 30.12
C TYR A 338 -2.83 -0.51 30.41
N TYR A 339 -2.29 -1.10 29.35
CA TYR A 339 -1.18 -2.06 29.42
C TYR A 339 0.01 -1.58 28.59
N TYR A 340 1.15 -1.31 29.21
CA TYR A 340 2.39 -0.92 28.52
C TYR A 340 2.94 -2.09 27.70
N ILE A 341 3.31 -1.85 26.43
CA ILE A 341 3.78 -2.88 25.51
C ILE A 341 5.12 -2.55 24.87
N SER A 342 5.95 -3.59 24.71
CA SER A 342 7.25 -3.47 24.05
C SER A 342 7.09 -3.19 22.55
N PRO A 343 8.09 -2.61 21.86
CA PRO A 343 8.06 -2.44 20.41
C PRO A 343 7.80 -3.74 19.64
N SER A 344 8.38 -4.87 20.07
CA SER A 344 8.12 -6.20 19.51
C SER A 344 6.66 -6.62 19.66
N SER A 345 6.08 -6.42 20.86
CA SER A 345 4.67 -6.73 21.12
C SER A 345 3.73 -5.83 20.31
N ARG A 346 4.08 -4.55 20.13
CA ARG A 346 3.35 -3.61 19.25
C ARG A 346 3.34 -4.13 17.83
N ALA A 347 4.51 -4.40 17.25
CA ALA A 347 4.62 -4.88 15.86
C ALA A 347 3.79 -6.14 15.61
N ARG A 348 3.83 -7.12 16.53
CA ARG A 348 3.04 -8.34 16.48
C ARG A 348 1.53 -8.09 16.52
N ILE A 349 1.05 -7.18 17.38
CA ILE A 349 -0.37 -6.81 17.44
C ILE A 349 -0.78 -6.02 16.19
N THR A 350 0.00 -5.02 15.79
CA THR A 350 -0.29 -4.17 14.64
C THR A 350 -0.37 -4.96 13.34
N ALA A 351 0.55 -5.90 13.07
CA ALA A 351 0.49 -6.75 11.87
C ALA A 351 -0.82 -7.56 11.79
N VAL A 352 -1.28 -8.09 12.93
CA VAL A 352 -2.57 -8.82 13.01
C VAL A 352 -3.75 -7.86 12.85
N CYS A 353 -3.72 -6.68 13.48
CA CYS A 353 -4.76 -5.67 13.28
C CYS A 353 -4.86 -5.21 11.82
N ASN A 354 -3.73 -5.00 11.14
CA ASN A 354 -3.68 -4.64 9.72
C ASN A 354 -4.36 -5.73 8.86
N PHE A 355 -4.06 -7.00 9.12
CA PHE A 355 -4.71 -8.14 8.47
C PHE A 355 -6.24 -8.09 8.66
N PHE A 356 -6.73 -8.03 9.90
CA PHE A 356 -8.18 -7.99 10.14
C PHE A 356 -8.87 -6.77 9.56
N THR A 357 -8.24 -5.60 9.58
CA THR A 357 -8.76 -4.38 8.95
C THR A 357 -8.95 -4.58 7.44
N TYR A 358 -7.95 -5.14 6.76
CA TYR A 358 -8.07 -5.42 5.32
C TYR A 358 -9.13 -6.48 5.00
N ILE A 359 -9.18 -7.57 5.77
CA ILE A 359 -10.22 -8.61 5.63
C ILE A 359 -11.63 -8.04 5.86
N ARG A 360 -11.82 -7.14 6.82
CA ARG A 360 -13.10 -6.42 7.03
C ARG A 360 -13.45 -5.51 5.86
N TYR A 361 -12.48 -4.83 5.26
CA TYR A 361 -12.73 -4.00 4.07
C TYR A 361 -13.15 -4.83 2.85
N ILE A 362 -12.57 -6.03 2.66
CA ILE A 362 -13.05 -6.98 1.64
C ILE A 362 -14.49 -7.41 1.98
N GLN A 363 -14.75 -7.82 3.23
CA GLN A 363 -16.09 -8.25 3.67
C GLN A 363 -17.17 -7.18 3.49
N GLN A 364 -16.83 -5.91 3.68
CA GLN A 364 -17.73 -4.77 3.53
C GLN A 364 -17.87 -4.30 2.06
N GLY A 365 -17.17 -4.93 1.11
CA GLY A 365 -17.17 -4.53 -0.30
C GLY A 365 -16.47 -3.19 -0.58
N LEU A 366 -15.61 -2.72 0.34
CA LEU A 366 -14.88 -1.46 0.20
C LEU A 366 -13.67 -1.58 -0.75
N VAL A 367 -13.14 -2.78 -0.94
CA VAL A 367 -12.01 -3.04 -1.84
C VAL A 367 -12.52 -3.31 -3.26
N ARG A 368 -12.11 -2.46 -4.21
CA ARG A 368 -12.54 -2.50 -5.63
C ARG A 368 -11.46 -2.99 -6.60
N GLN A 369 -10.45 -3.69 -6.07
CA GLN A 369 -9.30 -4.20 -6.82
C GLN A 369 -9.60 -5.58 -7.43
N LYS A 370 -8.77 -6.02 -8.38
CA LYS A 370 -8.83 -7.40 -8.90
C LYS A 370 -8.42 -8.41 -7.83
N GLU A 371 -8.91 -9.64 -7.94
CA GLU A 371 -8.67 -10.73 -7.01
C GLU A 371 -7.19 -11.02 -6.80
N GLU A 372 -6.38 -10.96 -7.86
CA GLU A 372 -4.92 -11.10 -7.80
C GLU A 372 -4.27 -10.02 -6.92
N GLN A 373 -4.71 -8.77 -7.03
CA GLN A 373 -4.18 -7.66 -6.24
C GLN A 373 -4.57 -7.80 -4.76
N MET A 374 -5.83 -8.20 -4.51
CA MET A 374 -6.31 -8.48 -3.15
C MET A 374 -5.54 -9.65 -2.52
N PHE A 375 -5.29 -10.72 -3.27
CA PHE A 375 -4.47 -11.84 -2.82
C PHE A 375 -3.04 -11.41 -2.49
N TRP A 376 -2.38 -10.61 -3.33
CA TRP A 376 -1.02 -10.14 -3.06
C TRP A 376 -0.95 -9.24 -1.82
N GLU A 377 -1.97 -8.43 -1.55
CA GLU A 377 -2.05 -7.65 -0.31
C GLU A 377 -2.29 -8.54 0.92
N VAL A 378 -3.13 -9.59 0.81
CA VAL A 378 -3.25 -10.63 1.85
C VAL A 378 -1.90 -11.33 2.10
N MET A 379 -1.16 -11.70 1.06
CA MET A 379 0.17 -12.30 1.20
C MET A 379 1.18 -11.34 1.84
N ARG A 380 1.11 -10.03 1.53
CA ARG A 380 1.92 -8.98 2.15
C ARG A 380 1.64 -8.88 3.66
N LEU A 381 0.37 -8.89 4.06
CA LEU A 381 -0.05 -8.84 5.46
C LEU A 381 0.30 -10.13 6.23
N ARG A 382 0.16 -11.31 5.60
CA ARG A 382 0.65 -12.59 6.15
C ARG A 382 2.17 -12.59 6.34
N ARG A 383 2.92 -11.97 5.44
CA ARG A 383 4.36 -11.78 5.57
C ARG A 383 4.72 -10.88 6.75
N GLU A 384 4.03 -9.74 6.93
CA GLU A 384 4.24 -8.88 8.12
C GLU A 384 4.06 -9.67 9.42
N MET A 385 2.98 -10.47 9.51
CA MET A 385 2.76 -11.37 10.66
C MET A 385 3.88 -12.41 10.79
N THR A 386 4.33 -13.02 9.69
CA THR A 386 5.41 -14.01 9.69
C THR A 386 6.76 -13.45 10.14
N VAL A 387 7.08 -12.22 9.76
CA VAL A 387 8.29 -11.52 10.19
C VAL A 387 8.16 -11.14 11.69
N ALA A 388 7.00 -10.62 12.10
CA ALA A 388 6.75 -10.19 13.48
C ALA A 388 6.71 -11.36 14.49
N LYS A 389 6.14 -12.52 14.15
CA LYS A 389 6.09 -13.70 15.05
C LYS A 389 7.48 -14.26 15.37
N LEU A 390 8.43 -14.09 14.44
CA LEU A 390 9.85 -14.45 14.62
C LEU A 390 10.65 -13.40 15.41
N GLY A 391 10.03 -12.28 15.81
CA GLY A 391 10.65 -11.23 16.61
C GLY A 391 11.35 -10.14 15.81
N PHE A 392 11.30 -10.17 14.47
CA PHE A 392 11.78 -9.08 13.63
C PHE A 392 10.73 -7.96 13.54
N TYR A 393 11.14 -6.73 13.83
CA TYR A 393 10.28 -5.56 13.72
C TYR A 393 11.12 -4.32 13.42
N LEU A 394 10.54 -3.36 12.72
CA LEU A 394 11.15 -2.05 12.54
C LEU A 394 11.02 -1.26 13.85
N THR A 395 12.14 -0.74 14.36
CA THR A 395 12.12 0.31 15.37
C THR A 395 11.92 1.65 14.69
N ASP A 396 10.97 2.45 15.17
CA ASP A 396 10.91 3.88 14.91
C ASP A 396 12.14 4.56 15.54
N GLN A 397 13.28 4.50 14.82
CA GLN A 397 14.44 5.34 15.03
C GLN A 397 14.25 6.61 14.22
N GLY A 398 13.44 7.52 14.80
CA GLY A 398 13.56 8.96 14.58
C GLY A 398 14.39 9.56 15.72
#